data_AF-A0AAW8NZ35-F1
#
_entry.id   AF-A0AAW8NZ35-F1
#
_cell.length_a   1.000
_cell.length_b   1.000
_cell.length_c   1.000
_cell.angle_alpha   90.00
_cell.angle_beta   90.00
_cell.angle_gamma   90.00
#
_symmetry.space_group_name_H-M   'P 1'
#
loop_
_entity.id
_entity.type
_entity.pdbx_description
1 polymer ?
#
loop_
_entity_poly.entity_id
_entity_poly.type
_entity_poly.pdbx_seq_one_letter_code
_entity_poly.pdbx_strand_id
1 'polypeptide(L)'
;MKLTELGFSVEEIYRFVAPRRTLARRNANGEPLTVEENDGALRIVRIADMAKRIFGDRAVAFDWLRKPNRGMDGIAPIDLLESETGARLVEQALHQIDHGIYV
;
A
#
# COMPACT_ATOMS: atom_id res chain seq x y z
N MET A 1 1.62 -14.09 -7.22
CA MET A 1 2.40 -12.88 -6.93
C MET A 1 2.55 -12.77 -5.42
N LYS A 2 3.78 -12.63 -4.89
CA LYS A 2 3.96 -12.38 -3.46
C LYS A 2 3.96 -10.86 -3.23
N LEU A 3 3.21 -10.37 -2.23
CA LEU A 3 3.15 -8.93 -1.92
C LEU A 3 4.53 -8.35 -1.54
N THR A 4 5.43 -9.18 -1.03
CA THR A 4 6.82 -8.81 -0.76
C THR A 4 7.60 -8.48 -2.04
N GLU A 5 7.25 -9.09 -3.16
CA GLU A 5 7.85 -8.79 -4.47
C GLU A 5 7.44 -7.41 -4.97
N LEU A 6 6.40 -6.78 -4.40
CA LEU A 6 6.00 -5.42 -4.77
C LEU A 6 6.82 -4.35 -4.06
N GLY A 7 7.38 -4.63 -2.89
CA GLY A 7 8.23 -3.70 -2.12
C GLY A 7 7.74 -3.46 -0.70
N PHE A 8 6.62 -4.09 -0.34
CA PHE A 8 6.15 -4.12 1.04
C PHE A 8 6.95 -5.12 1.88
N SER A 9 7.22 -4.74 3.12
CA SER A 9 7.74 -5.65 4.13
C SER A 9 6.66 -6.62 4.60
N VAL A 10 7.10 -7.71 5.23
CA VAL A 10 6.18 -8.69 5.83
C VAL A 10 5.34 -8.06 6.94
N GLU A 11 5.90 -7.12 7.70
CA GLU A 11 5.17 -6.39 8.74
C GLU A 11 4.11 -5.45 8.15
N GLU A 12 4.39 -4.78 7.03
CA GLU A 12 3.41 -3.97 6.30
C GLU A 12 2.26 -4.86 5.78
N ILE A 13 2.55 -6.07 5.30
CA ILE A 13 1.50 -7.03 4.92
C ILE A 13 0.64 -7.41 6.12
N TYR A 14 1.25 -7.68 7.28
CA TYR A 14 0.48 -8.00 8.48
C TYR A 14 -0.38 -6.84 8.98
N ARG A 15 0.10 -5.62 8.80
CA ARG A 15 -0.62 -4.40 9.14
C ARG A 15 -1.83 -4.16 8.24
N PHE A 16 -1.68 -4.36 6.92
CA PHE A 16 -2.70 -3.96 5.94
C PHE A 16 -3.65 -5.09 5.50
N VAL A 17 -3.23 -6.35 5.65
CA VAL A 17 -4.01 -7.51 5.17
C VAL A 17 -4.66 -8.24 6.33
N ALA A 18 -3.84 -8.78 7.24
CA ALA A 18 -4.30 -9.42 8.47
C ALA A 18 -3.12 -9.78 9.39
N PRO A 19 -3.35 -9.92 10.71
CA PRO A 19 -2.31 -10.31 11.64
C PRO A 19 -1.59 -11.60 11.26
N ARG A 20 -0.30 -11.68 11.57
CA ARG A 20 0.56 -12.85 11.30
C ARG A 20 -0.08 -14.18 11.67
N ARG A 21 -0.70 -14.27 12.86
CA ARG A 21 -1.35 -15.51 13.33
C ARG A 21 -2.52 -15.93 12.43
N THR A 22 -3.31 -14.97 11.95
CA THR A 22 -4.43 -15.21 11.06
C THR A 22 -3.95 -15.72 9.71
N LEU A 23 -2.99 -15.05 9.08
CA LEU A 23 -2.43 -15.45 7.79
C LEU A 23 -1.71 -16.81 7.88
N ALA A 24 -0.96 -17.05 8.97
CA ALA A 24 -0.30 -18.34 9.20
C ALA A 24 -1.30 -19.49 9.33
N ARG A 25 -2.39 -19.29 10.09
CA ARG A 25 -3.48 -20.27 10.24
C ARG A 25 -4.15 -20.56 8.89
N ARG A 26 -4.49 -19.53 8.11
CA ARG A 26 -5.11 -19.70 6.80
C ARG A 26 -4.23 -20.50 5.86
N ASN A 27 -2.94 -20.15 5.79
CA ASN A 27 -1.98 -20.85 4.94
C ASN A 27 -1.79 -22.31 5.38
N ALA A 28 -1.73 -22.59 6.68
CA ALA A 28 -1.63 -23.96 7.20
C ALA A 28 -2.87 -24.81 6.90
N ASN A 29 -4.05 -24.20 6.92
CA ASN A 29 -5.33 -24.88 6.68
C ASN A 29 -5.77 -24.88 5.20
N GLY A 30 -5.04 -24.19 4.30
CA GLY A 30 -5.48 -23.97 2.93
C GLY A 30 -6.75 -23.13 2.79
N GLU A 31 -7.08 -22.31 3.81
CA GLU A 31 -8.25 -21.45 3.80
C GLU A 31 -8.00 -20.23 2.87
N PRO A 32 -8.97 -19.84 2.03
CA PRO A 32 -8.86 -18.61 1.26
C PRO A 32 -8.84 -17.38 2.19
N LEU A 33 -8.38 -16.25 1.65
CA LEU A 33 -8.55 -14.94 2.29
C LEU A 33 -10.04 -14.59 2.38
N THR A 34 -10.41 -13.85 3.42
CA THR A 34 -11.74 -13.20 3.46
C THR A 34 -11.79 -12.07 2.44
N VAL A 35 -13.01 -11.58 2.18
CA VAL A 35 -13.22 -10.38 1.36
C VAL A 35 -12.41 -9.20 1.90
N GLU A 36 -12.46 -8.94 3.21
CA GLU A 36 -11.74 -7.83 3.84
C GLU A 36 -10.21 -7.95 3.71
N GLU A 37 -9.65 -9.14 3.92
CA GLU A 37 -8.22 -9.39 3.75
C GLU A 37 -7.80 -9.23 2.29
N ASN A 38 -8.64 -9.71 1.36
CA ASN A 38 -8.40 -9.55 -0.06
C ASN A 38 -8.47 -8.08 -0.49
N ASP A 39 -9.42 -7.31 0.05
CA ASP A 39 -9.54 -5.87 -0.19
C ASP A 39 -8.30 -5.12 0.31
N GLY A 40 -7.80 -5.45 1.52
CA GLY A 40 -6.55 -4.90 2.05
C GLY A 40 -5.34 -5.22 1.17
N ALA A 41 -5.24 -6.46 0.69
CA ALA A 41 -4.18 -6.88 -0.23
C ALA A 41 -4.26 -6.14 -1.57
N LEU A 42 -5.45 -6.04 -2.17
CA LEU A 42 -5.66 -5.35 -3.44
C LEU A 42 -5.40 -3.84 -3.32
N ARG A 43 -5.74 -3.22 -2.19
CA ARG A 43 -5.46 -1.81 -1.91
C ARG A 43 -3.97 -1.53 -2.01
N ILE A 44 -3.12 -2.29 -1.31
CA ILE A 44 -1.68 -2.04 -1.32
C ILE A 44 -1.04 -2.35 -2.68
N VAL A 45 -1.55 -3.35 -3.41
CA VAL A 45 -1.13 -3.65 -4.79
C VAL A 45 -1.41 -2.45 -5.69
N ARG A 46 -2.64 -1.95 -5.67
CA ARG A 46 -3.09 -0.83 -6.50
C ARG A 46 -2.24 0.42 -6.29
N ILE A 47 -1.97 0.78 -5.03
CA ILE A 47 -1.14 1.95 -4.70
C ILE A 47 0.30 1.76 -5.17
N ALA A 48 0.91 0.60 -4.91
CA ALA A 48 2.28 0.35 -5.31
C ALA A 48 2.46 0.38 -6.82
N ASP A 49 1.54 -0.22 -7.58
CA ASP A 49 1.59 -0.23 -9.04
C ASP A 49 1.39 1.19 -9.61
N MET A 50 0.47 1.96 -9.04
CA MET A 50 0.25 3.35 -9.43
C MET A 50 1.50 4.22 -9.16
N ALA A 51 2.08 4.12 -7.96
CA ALA A 51 3.28 4.86 -7.60
C ALA A 51 4.45 4.48 -8.52
N LYS A 52 4.67 3.18 -8.75
CA LYS A 52 5.72 2.71 -9.67
C LYS A 52 5.52 3.21 -11.10
N ARG A 53 4.28 3.25 -11.59
CA ARG A 53 3.97 3.81 -12.92
C ARG A 53 4.33 5.29 -13.02
N ILE A 54 3.99 6.07 -12.00
CA ILE A 54 4.16 7.53 -12.00
C ILE A 54 5.63 7.92 -11.82
N PHE A 55 6.33 7.27 -10.90
CA PHE A 55 7.74 7.58 -10.63
C PHE A 55 8.71 6.89 -11.58
N GLY A 56 8.27 5.85 -12.32
CA GLY A 56 9.10 5.09 -13.26
C GLY A 56 10.18 4.20 -12.62
N ASP A 57 10.49 4.43 -11.35
CA ASP A 57 11.44 3.67 -10.56
C ASP A 57 10.82 3.18 -9.25
N ARG A 58 11.10 1.93 -8.90
CA ARG A 58 10.55 1.28 -7.71
C ARG A 58 11.11 1.88 -6.42
N ALA A 59 12.42 2.15 -6.36
CA ALA A 59 13.03 2.68 -5.16
C ALA A 59 12.49 4.09 -4.88
N VAL A 60 12.36 4.93 -5.91
CA VAL A 60 11.76 6.26 -5.81
C VAL A 60 10.30 6.19 -5.35
N ALA A 61 9.50 5.29 -5.93
CA ALA A 61 8.10 5.12 -5.54
C ALA A 61 7.95 4.75 -4.06
N PHE A 62 8.72 3.78 -3.57
CA PHE A 62 8.64 3.34 -2.18
C PHE A 62 9.29 4.33 -1.19
N ASP A 63 10.30 5.08 -1.62
CA ASP A 63 10.85 6.19 -0.85
C ASP A 63 9.80 7.29 -0.65
N TRP A 64 9.06 7.66 -1.70
CA TRP A 64 7.95 8.60 -1.60
C TRP A 64 6.82 8.08 -0.68
N LEU A 65 6.42 6.81 -0.82
CA LEU A 65 5.39 6.21 0.01
C LEU A 65 5.75 6.21 1.51
N ARG A 66 7.04 6.15 1.86
CA ARG A 66 7.52 6.08 3.25
C ARG A 66 7.95 7.43 3.83
N LYS A 67 8.02 8.48 3.02
CA LYS A 67 8.39 9.82 3.49
C LYS A 67 7.16 10.59 3.95
N PRO A 68 7.23 11.28 5.11
CA PRO A 68 6.26 12.29 5.50
C PRO A 68 5.92 13.24 4.35
N ASN A 69 4.64 13.35 4.00
CA ASN A 69 4.16 14.19 2.90
C ASN A 69 3.45 15.43 3.44
N ARG A 70 3.84 16.64 2.99
CA ARG A 70 3.24 17.91 3.44
C ARG A 70 1.78 18.04 3.02
N GLY A 71 1.42 17.54 1.84
CA GLY A 71 0.04 17.42 1.37
C GLY A 71 -0.83 16.43 2.16
N MET A 72 -0.23 15.69 3.11
CA MET A 72 -0.90 14.75 4.01
C MET A 72 -0.58 15.03 5.47
N ASP A 73 -0.47 16.31 5.85
CA ASP A 73 -0.20 16.76 7.24
C ASP A 73 1.07 16.17 7.87
N GLY A 74 2.06 15.80 7.04
CA GLY A 74 3.30 15.16 7.49
C GLY A 74 3.18 13.67 7.77
N ILE A 75 2.04 13.04 7.45
CA ILE A 75 1.87 11.59 7.51
C ILE A 75 2.55 10.96 6.29
N ALA A 76 3.21 9.82 6.48
CA ALA A 76 3.74 9.07 5.35
C ALA A 76 2.58 8.39 4.59
N PRO A 77 2.53 8.48 3.25
CA PRO A 77 1.43 7.90 2.47
C PRO A 77 1.13 6.43 2.79
N ILE A 78 2.16 5.63 3.09
CA ILE A 78 2.02 4.23 3.44
C ILE A 78 1.21 3.99 4.72
N ASP A 79 1.25 4.92 5.68
CA ASP A 79 0.51 4.82 6.93
C ASP A 79 -1.00 5.00 6.74
N LEU A 80 -1.41 5.68 5.66
CA LEU A 80 -2.82 5.88 5.32
C LEU A 80 -3.45 4.64 4.68
N LEU A 81 -2.66 3.63 4.29
CA LEU A 81 -3.14 2.45 3.58
C LEU A 81 -3.91 1.46 4.46
N GLU A 82 -3.97 1.69 5.78
CA GLU A 82 -4.80 0.90 6.71
C GLU A 82 -6.30 0.98 6.38
N SER A 83 -6.74 2.04 5.72
CA SER A 83 -8.15 2.23 5.35
C SER A 83 -8.32 2.54 3.86
N GLU A 84 -9.49 2.22 3.32
CA GLU A 84 -9.81 2.57 1.94
C GLU A 84 -9.87 4.09 1.74
N THR A 85 -10.41 4.82 2.72
CA THR A 85 -10.45 6.28 2.70
C THR A 85 -9.05 6.88 2.62
N GLY A 86 -8.11 6.38 3.43
CA GLY A 86 -6.73 6.84 3.41
C GLY A 86 -6.02 6.50 2.09
N ALA A 87 -6.23 5.30 1.54
CA ALA A 87 -5.68 4.95 0.22
C ALA A 87 -6.18 5.86 -0.91
N ARG A 88 -7.46 6.28 -0.88
CA ARG A 88 -7.98 7.27 -1.85
C ARG A 88 -7.27 8.61 -1.76
N LEU A 89 -6.88 9.07 -0.57
CA LEU A 89 -6.08 10.28 -0.42
C LEU A 89 -4.70 10.12 -1.05
N VAL A 90 -4.10 8.93 -0.88
CA VAL A 90 -2.80 8.60 -1.51
C VAL A 90 -2.91 8.55 -3.04
N GLU A 91 -3.96 7.94 -3.58
CA GLU A 91 -4.25 7.95 -5.02
C GLU A 91 -4.42 9.36 -5.56
N GLN A 92 -5.18 10.20 -4.87
CA GLN A 92 -5.39 11.57 -5.29
C GLN A 92 -4.07 12.34 -5.36
N ALA A 93 -3.21 12.19 -4.35
CA ALA A 93 -1.89 12.81 -4.35
C ALA A 93 -1.00 12.27 -5.47
N LEU A 94 -1.01 10.95 -5.72
CA LEU A 94 -0.30 10.35 -6.85
C LEU A 94 -0.81 10.90 -8.19
N HIS A 95 -2.13 11.01 -8.38
CA HIS A 95 -2.72 11.61 -9.58
C HIS A 95 -2.30 13.08 -9.76
N GLN A 96 -2.29 13.86 -8.68
CA GLN A 96 -1.80 15.25 -8.71
C GLN A 96 -0.35 15.29 -9.21
N ILE A 97 0.51 14.42 -8.69
CA ILE A 97 1.91 14.32 -9.14
C ILE A 97 2.01 13.91 -10.62
N ASP A 98 1.20 12.95 -11.09
CA ASP A 98 1.14 12.52 -12.51
C ASP A 98 0.76 13.69 -13.44
N HIS A 99 -0.02 14.66 -12.93
CA HIS A 99 -0.41 15.87 -13.64
C HIS A 99 0.52 17.08 -13.40
N GLY A 100 1.64 16.91 -12.69
CA GLY A 100 2.60 17.99 -12.41
C GLY A 100 2.16 18.96 -11.31
N ILE A 101 1.17 18.58 -10.49
CA ILE A 101 0.74 19.33 -9.31
C ILE A 101 1.57 18.83 -8.12
N TYR A 102 2.35 19.74 -7.53
CA TYR A 102 3.16 19.43 -6.36
C TYR A 102 2.35 19.60 -5.07
N VAL A 103 2.39 18.56 -4.21
CA VAL A 103 1.68 18.46 -2.92
C VAL A 103 2.67 18.31 -1.78
#